data_AF-A0A061D6X3-F1
#
_entry.id   AF-A0A061D6X3-F1
#
_cell.length_a   1.000
_cell.length_b   1.000
_cell.length_c   1.000
_cell.angle_alpha   90.00
_cell.angle_beta   90.00
_cell.angle_gamma   90.00
#
_symmetry.space_group_name_H-M   'P 1'
#
loop_
_entity.id
_entity.type
_entity.pdbx_description
1 polymer ?
#
loop_
_entity_poly.entity_id
_entity_poly.type
_entity_poly.pdbx_seq_one_letter_code
_entity_poly.pdbx_strand_id
1 'polypeptide(L)'
;MGRELHSMVFRAEAMLLRLWLTFSADEVTSTRRAAIMQHFRDTYAYISHIKMHLEGRYGMEFGVEYTTYKSVRDLRLAQNKWLYNRKHVKSTHKVLYAKREDPKLDIEVSSLYLTCGILILEDNAKAAELQDRNLQWMISSKKCTTFNNAKNV
;
A
#
# COMPACT_ATOMS: atom_id res chain seq x y z
N MET A 1 1.74 7.71 -7.68
CA MET A 1 1.48 7.65 -6.23
C MET A 1 1.59 9.06 -5.69
N GLY A 2 0.48 9.68 -5.26
CA GLY A 2 0.52 10.94 -4.54
C GLY A 2 1.44 10.84 -3.33
N ARG A 3 2.16 11.91 -3.01
CA ARG A 3 3.34 11.99 -2.13
C ARG A 3 3.14 11.51 -0.68
N GLU A 4 1.96 11.04 -0.29
CA GLU A 4 1.57 10.80 1.10
C GLU A 4 1.30 9.33 1.48
N LEU A 5 1.44 8.38 0.56
CA LEU A 5 1.13 6.95 0.83
C LEU A 5 2.32 6.00 0.67
N HIS A 6 3.56 6.49 0.85
CA HIS A 6 4.72 5.62 1.02
C HIS A 6 4.80 5.13 2.47
N SER A 7 4.04 4.10 2.80
CA SER A 7 4.18 3.38 4.07
C SER A 7 5.59 2.78 4.15
N MET A 8 6.42 3.27 5.07
CA MET A 8 7.77 2.74 5.31
C MET A 8 7.72 1.25 5.66
N VAL A 9 6.66 0.82 6.35
CA VAL A 9 6.40 -0.59 6.68
C VAL A 9 6.22 -1.42 5.40
N PHE A 10 5.44 -0.94 4.44
CA PHE A 10 5.20 -1.67 3.18
C PHE A 10 6.47 -1.81 2.34
N ARG A 11 7.29 -0.76 2.35
CA ARG A 11 8.59 -0.78 1.68
C ARG A 11 9.55 -1.77 2.34
N ALA A 12 9.60 -1.81 3.68
CA ALA A 12 10.41 -2.76 4.42
C ALA A 12 9.97 -4.20 4.16
N GLU A 13 8.66 -4.48 4.19
CA GLU A 13 8.09 -5.80 3.85
C GLU A 13 8.51 -6.26 2.45
N ALA A 14 8.37 -5.38 1.45
CA ALA A 14 8.78 -5.69 0.07
C ALA A 14 10.29 -5.92 -0.08
N MET A 15 11.11 -5.16 0.64
CA MET A 15 12.57 -5.34 0.65
C MET A 15 12.97 -6.68 1.28
N LEU A 16 12.36 -7.03 2.40
CA LEU A 16 12.62 -8.29 3.10
C LEU A 16 12.17 -9.50 2.29
N LEU A 17 10.98 -9.45 1.70
CA LEU A 17 10.48 -10.52 0.83
C LEU A 17 11.40 -10.71 -0.37
N ARG A 18 11.82 -9.61 -1.02
CA ARG A 18 12.74 -9.67 -2.17
C ARG A 18 14.07 -10.29 -1.78
N LEU A 19 14.64 -9.87 -0.65
CA LEU A 19 15.90 -10.40 -0.15
C LEU A 19 15.81 -11.90 0.14
N TRP A 20 14.75 -12.34 0.82
CA TRP A 20 14.51 -13.73 1.15
C TRP A 20 14.39 -14.62 -0.10
N LEU A 21 13.59 -14.19 -1.10
CA LEU A 21 13.40 -14.94 -2.33
C LEU A 21 14.68 -15.02 -3.17
N THR A 22 15.45 -13.93 -3.25
CA THR A 22 16.72 -13.90 -3.97
C THR A 22 17.76 -14.83 -3.33
N PHE A 23 17.85 -14.87 -2.00
CA PHE A 23 18.76 -15.81 -1.35
C PHE A 23 18.31 -17.26 -1.43
N SER A 24 17.00 -17.52 -1.30
CA SER A 24 16.44 -18.88 -1.39
C SER A 24 16.62 -19.49 -2.79
N ALA A 25 16.48 -18.69 -3.85
CA ALA A 25 16.63 -19.17 -5.22
C ALA A 25 18.06 -19.63 -5.53
N ASP A 26 19.06 -18.93 -4.98
CA ASP A 26 20.48 -19.19 -5.20
C ASP A 26 21.12 -20.01 -4.06
N GLU A 27 20.31 -20.55 -3.14
CA GLU A 27 20.79 -21.35 -2.01
C GLU A 27 21.44 -22.65 -2.47
N VAL A 28 20.87 -23.28 -3.50
CA VAL A 28 21.39 -24.54 -4.07
C VAL A 28 22.71 -24.33 -4.81
N THR A 29 22.93 -23.14 -5.36
CA THR A 29 24.10 -22.84 -6.20
C THR A 29 25.24 -22.17 -5.42
N SER A 30 24.96 -21.50 -4.30
CA SER A 30 25.94 -20.73 -3.54
C SER A 30 26.02 -21.14 -2.08
N THR A 31 27.14 -21.76 -1.70
CA THR A 31 27.47 -22.14 -0.31
C THR A 31 27.41 -20.96 0.65
N ARG A 32 27.86 -19.77 0.21
CA ARG A 32 27.77 -18.53 0.98
C ARG A 32 26.32 -18.15 1.27
N ARG A 33 25.43 -18.24 0.27
CA ARG A 33 24.02 -17.90 0.45
C ARG A 33 23.29 -18.92 1.31
N ALA A 34 23.62 -20.21 1.17
CA ALA A 34 23.14 -21.25 2.06
C ALA A 34 23.52 -20.99 3.53
N ALA A 35 24.77 -20.62 3.79
CA ALA A 35 25.22 -20.27 5.15
C ALA A 35 24.47 -19.04 5.71
N ILE A 36 24.25 -18.01 4.91
CA ILE A 36 23.46 -16.83 5.30
C ILE A 36 22.01 -17.21 5.62
N MET A 37 21.39 -18.03 4.77
CA MET A 37 20.02 -18.48 4.96
C MET A 37 19.87 -19.34 6.22
N GLN A 38 20.83 -20.24 6.47
CA GLN A 38 20.88 -21.04 7.69
C GLN A 38 21.01 -20.14 8.92
N HIS A 39 21.92 -19.16 8.90
CA HIS A 39 22.07 -18.20 9.98
C HIS A 39 20.77 -17.42 10.27
N PHE A 40 20.04 -16.99 9.25
CA PHE A 40 18.76 -16.31 9.44
C PHE A 40 17.68 -17.23 10.03
N ARG A 41 17.68 -18.52 9.67
CA ARG A 41 16.78 -19.52 10.26
C ARG A 41 17.13 -19.78 11.73
N ASP A 42 18.42 -19.96 12.04
CA ASP A 42 18.90 -20.28 13.39
C ASP A 42 18.72 -19.11 14.37
N THR A 43 18.91 -17.88 13.90
CA THR A 43 18.83 -16.68 14.75
C THR A 43 17.39 -16.20 14.97
N TYR A 44 16.39 -16.90 14.42
CA TYR A 44 14.98 -16.45 14.45
C TYR A 44 14.81 -15.00 13.96
N ALA A 45 15.58 -14.61 12.95
CA ALA A 45 15.54 -13.25 12.43
C ALA A 45 14.18 -12.99 11.77
N TYR A 46 13.63 -11.77 11.93
CA TYR A 46 12.32 -11.41 11.35
C TYR A 46 12.19 -11.74 9.85
N ILE A 47 13.29 -11.68 9.11
CA ILE A 47 13.35 -12.03 7.69
C ILE A 47 12.95 -13.50 7.40
N SER A 48 13.24 -14.46 8.29
CA SER A 48 12.90 -15.87 8.08
C SER A 48 11.41 -16.15 8.23
N HIS A 49 10.70 -15.29 8.96
CA HIS A 49 9.26 -15.36 9.16
C HIS A 49 8.48 -14.44 8.22
N ILE A 50 9.13 -13.76 7.27
CA ILE A 50 8.47 -12.78 6.41
C ILE A 50 7.30 -13.39 5.63
N LYS A 51 7.43 -14.63 5.14
CA LYS A 51 6.33 -15.32 4.45
C LYS A 51 5.13 -15.49 5.38
N MET A 52 5.31 -16.12 6.53
CA MET A 52 4.24 -16.31 7.52
C MET A 52 3.61 -14.99 7.99
N HIS A 53 4.40 -13.93 8.17
CA HIS A 53 3.88 -12.60 8.50
C HIS A 53 2.96 -12.06 7.40
N LEU A 54 3.37 -12.19 6.13
CA LEU A 54 2.58 -11.72 4.99
C LEU A 54 1.32 -12.59 4.77
N GLU A 55 1.40 -13.90 5.00
CA GLU A 55 0.26 -14.81 4.98
C GLU A 55 -0.74 -14.44 6.07
N GLY A 56 -0.30 -14.27 7.32
CA GLY A 56 -1.19 -13.90 8.43
C GLY A 56 -1.78 -12.49 8.32
N ARG A 57 -1.03 -11.53 7.78
CA ARG A 57 -1.47 -10.13 7.70
C ARG A 57 -2.35 -9.83 6.49
N TYR A 58 -2.03 -10.44 5.35
CA TYR A 58 -2.66 -10.12 4.07
C TYR A 58 -3.38 -11.29 3.41
N GLY A 59 -3.29 -12.51 3.96
CA GLY A 59 -3.88 -13.72 3.38
C GLY A 59 -3.21 -14.13 2.06
N MET A 60 -1.92 -13.81 1.90
CA MET A 60 -1.16 -14.25 0.73
C MET A 60 -0.83 -15.73 0.84
N GLU A 61 -0.51 -16.38 -0.29
CA GLU A 61 0.05 -17.74 -0.32
C GLU A 61 1.28 -17.74 -1.23
N PHE A 62 2.38 -18.34 -0.77
CA PHE A 62 3.64 -18.41 -1.53
C PHE A 62 3.92 -19.84 -2.00
N GLY A 63 3.59 -20.13 -3.26
CA GLY A 63 3.87 -21.42 -3.91
C GLY A 63 5.26 -21.53 -4.55
N VAL A 64 5.52 -22.66 -5.22
CA VAL A 64 6.82 -23.01 -5.82
C VAL A 64 7.12 -22.24 -7.12
N GLU A 65 6.10 -21.82 -7.88
CA GLU A 65 6.26 -21.15 -9.19
C GLU A 65 6.40 -19.62 -9.12
N TYR A 66 6.51 -19.05 -7.92
CA TYR A 66 6.51 -17.60 -7.77
C TYR A 66 7.90 -16.99 -8.03
N THR A 67 8.01 -16.24 -9.12
CA THR A 67 9.19 -15.39 -9.36
C THR A 67 9.22 -14.23 -8.36
N THR A 68 10.42 -13.76 -8.02
CA THR A 68 10.60 -12.61 -7.12
C THR A 68 9.81 -11.39 -7.56
N TYR A 69 9.72 -11.14 -8.87
CA TYR A 69 8.95 -10.03 -9.42
C TYR A 69 7.44 -10.19 -9.17
N LYS A 70 6.89 -11.39 -9.45
CA LYS A 70 5.47 -11.69 -9.26
C LYS A 70 5.09 -11.55 -7.79
N SER A 71 5.88 -12.12 -6.87
CA SER A 71 5.62 -12.05 -5.42
C SER A 71 5.59 -10.62 -4.90
N VAL A 72 6.52 -9.76 -5.33
CA VAL A 72 6.57 -8.35 -4.90
C VAL A 72 5.39 -7.55 -5.47
N ARG A 73 4.99 -7.83 -6.71
CA ARG A 73 3.81 -7.20 -7.32
C ARG A 73 2.54 -7.59 -6.58
N ASP A 74 2.36 -8.88 -6.33
CA ASP A 74 1.17 -9.42 -5.66
C ASP A 74 1.10 -8.94 -4.19
N LEU A 75 2.25 -8.82 -3.51
CA LEU A 75 2.36 -8.18 -2.20
C LEU A 75 1.85 -6.74 -2.24
N ARG A 76 2.21 -5.97 -3.27
CA ARG A 76 1.80 -4.57 -3.38
C ARG A 76 0.28 -4.44 -3.58
N LEU A 77 -0.32 -5.35 -4.35
CA LEU A 77 -1.77 -5.43 -4.50
C LEU A 77 -2.45 -5.81 -3.18
N ALA A 78 -1.89 -6.76 -2.44
CA ALA A 78 -2.42 -7.18 -1.15
C ALA A 78 -2.34 -6.06 -0.09
N GLN A 79 -1.22 -5.34 -0.04
CA GLN A 79 -1.02 -4.17 0.81
C GLN A 79 -2.03 -3.05 0.49
N ASN A 80 -2.26 -2.78 -0.79
CA ASN A 80 -3.26 -1.83 -1.25
C ASN A 80 -4.68 -2.23 -0.86
N LYS A 81 -5.05 -3.50 -1.09
CA LYS A 81 -6.35 -4.06 -0.67
C LYS A 81 -6.53 -3.99 0.85
N TRP A 82 -5.48 -4.26 1.61
CA TRP A 82 -5.49 -4.15 3.07
C TRP A 82 -5.70 -2.72 3.56
N LEU A 83 -5.04 -1.74 2.93
CA LEU A 83 -5.30 -0.32 3.21
C LEU A 83 -6.74 0.06 2.91
N TYR A 84 -7.25 -0.41 1.78
CA TYR A 84 -8.63 -0.18 1.38
C TYR A 84 -9.61 -0.74 2.42
N ASN A 85 -9.46 -1.98 2.85
CA ASN A 85 -10.33 -2.57 3.86
C ASN A 85 -10.27 -1.83 5.21
N ARG A 86 -9.14 -1.21 5.54
CA ARG A 86 -8.95 -0.41 6.75
C ARG A 86 -9.21 1.09 6.58
N LYS A 87 -9.74 1.53 5.43
CA LYS A 87 -10.06 2.94 5.15
C LYS A 87 -10.97 3.57 6.21
N HIS A 88 -11.88 2.79 6.78
CA HIS A 88 -12.82 3.22 7.83
C HIS A 88 -12.18 3.38 9.22
N VAL A 89 -11.00 2.82 9.45
CA VAL A 89 -10.36 2.75 10.78
C VAL A 89 -9.49 3.98 11.05
N LYS A 90 -8.97 4.64 10.00
CA LYS A 90 -8.15 5.85 10.17
C LYS A 90 -9.02 7.07 10.45
N SER A 91 -8.71 7.78 11.54
CA SER A 91 -9.40 9.02 11.93
C SER A 91 -9.39 10.10 10.85
N THR A 92 -8.35 10.15 10.01
CA THR A 92 -8.19 11.10 8.91
C THR A 92 -9.21 10.92 7.78
N HIS A 93 -9.77 9.72 7.60
CA HIS A 93 -10.79 9.48 6.58
C HIS A 93 -12.22 9.56 7.12
N LYS A 94 -12.38 9.91 8.41
CA LYS A 94 -13.70 9.99 9.05
C LYS A 94 -14.61 11.03 8.37
N VAL A 95 -14.03 12.12 7.83
CA VAL A 95 -14.76 13.15 7.06
C VAL A 95 -15.23 12.63 5.70
N LEU A 96 -14.37 11.88 4.98
CA LEU A 96 -14.73 11.20 3.72
C LEU A 96 -15.90 10.23 3.90
N TYR A 97 -15.88 9.46 4.99
CA TYR A 97 -16.89 8.44 5.25
C TYR A 97 -18.13 8.95 5.98
N ALA A 98 -18.09 10.16 6.56
CA ALA A 98 -19.27 10.78 7.17
C ALA A 98 -20.38 11.07 6.15
N LYS A 99 -20.01 11.28 4.88
CA LYS A 99 -20.96 11.52 3.77
C LYS A 99 -21.15 10.28 2.87
N ARG A 100 -20.89 9.08 3.39
CA ARG A 100 -20.95 7.83 2.62
C ARG A 100 -22.30 7.55 1.97
N GLU A 101 -23.38 8.01 2.59
CA GLU A 101 -24.76 7.79 2.13
C GLU A 101 -25.19 8.79 1.05
N ASP A 102 -24.34 9.76 0.67
CA ASP A 102 -24.67 10.69 -0.40
C ASP A 102 -24.63 9.98 -1.76
N PRO A 103 -25.75 9.91 -2.51
CA PRO A 103 -25.80 9.21 -3.79
C PRO A 103 -24.93 9.84 -4.88
N LYS A 104 -24.39 11.05 -4.66
CA LYS A 104 -23.44 11.70 -5.57
C LYS A 104 -21.98 11.31 -5.30
N LEU A 105 -21.68 10.64 -4.19
CA LEU A 105 -20.33 10.27 -3.80
C LEU A 105 -20.00 8.85 -4.30
N ASP A 106 -19.27 8.77 -5.40
CA ASP A 106 -18.76 7.49 -5.88
C ASP A 106 -17.47 7.10 -5.14
N ILE A 107 -17.66 6.44 -4.00
CA ILE A 107 -16.55 5.99 -3.14
C ILE A 107 -15.75 4.88 -3.81
N GLU A 108 -16.43 3.95 -4.49
CA GLU A 108 -15.78 2.78 -5.08
C GLU A 108 -14.84 3.22 -6.20
N VAL A 109 -15.29 4.07 -7.12
CA VAL A 109 -14.44 4.55 -8.22
C VAL A 109 -13.38 5.56 -7.75
N SER A 110 -13.69 6.42 -6.76
CA SER A 110 -12.69 7.35 -6.22
C SER A 110 -11.57 6.62 -5.46
N SER A 111 -11.91 5.46 -4.89
CA SER A 111 -10.97 4.58 -4.23
C SER A 111 -10.22 3.62 -5.15
N LEU A 112 -10.60 3.54 -6.43
CA LEU A 112 -9.93 2.69 -7.42
C LEU A 112 -8.42 2.98 -7.50
N TYR A 113 -8.03 4.23 -7.26
CA TYR A 113 -6.63 4.65 -7.13
C TYR A 113 -5.89 3.93 -5.98
N LEU A 114 -6.58 3.69 -4.85
CA LEU A 114 -6.01 3.01 -3.68
C LEU A 114 -5.81 1.51 -3.97
N THR A 115 -6.69 0.90 -4.75
CA THR A 115 -6.69 -0.55 -5.02
C THR A 115 -5.78 -0.91 -6.18
N CYS A 116 -5.84 -0.17 -7.29
CA CYS A 116 -5.15 -0.49 -8.55
C CYS A 116 -3.70 0.01 -8.62
N GLY A 117 -3.27 0.91 -7.73
CA GLY A 117 -1.89 1.38 -7.69
C GLY A 117 -1.51 2.28 -8.87
N ILE A 118 -0.42 1.96 -9.59
CA ILE A 118 0.04 2.78 -10.73
C ILE A 118 -0.85 2.47 -11.93
N LEU A 119 -1.75 3.39 -12.24
CA LEU A 119 -2.57 3.39 -13.44
C LEU A 119 -1.81 4.00 -14.62
N ILE A 120 -2.23 3.66 -15.85
CA ILE A 120 -1.79 4.35 -17.07
C ILE A 120 -2.15 5.84 -16.94
N LEU A 121 -1.36 6.72 -17.57
CA LEU A 121 -1.52 8.18 -17.47
C LEU A 121 -2.97 8.65 -17.66
N GLU A 122 -3.69 8.09 -18.63
CA GLU A 122 -5.09 8.42 -18.92
C GLU A 122 -6.04 8.01 -17.78
N ASP A 123 -5.89 6.81 -17.26
CA ASP A 123 -6.71 6.30 -16.15
C ASP A 123 -6.39 7.02 -14.85
N ASN A 124 -5.13 7.41 -14.67
CA ASN A 124 -4.71 8.25 -13.56
C ASN A 124 -5.33 9.65 -13.63
N ALA A 125 -5.42 10.25 -14.83
CA ALA A 125 -6.08 11.54 -15.02
C ALA A 125 -7.58 11.47 -14.70
N LYS A 126 -8.28 10.42 -15.15
CA LYS A 126 -9.69 10.18 -14.82
C LYS A 126 -9.90 9.97 -13.32
N ALA A 127 -9.03 9.20 -12.67
CA ALA A 127 -9.11 8.97 -11.23
C ALA A 127 -8.84 10.25 -10.43
N ALA A 128 -7.88 11.09 -10.87
CA ALA A 128 -7.58 12.38 -10.26
C ALA A 128 -8.74 13.36 -10.41
N GLU A 129 -9.35 13.47 -11.59
CA GLU A 129 -10.54 14.30 -11.81
C GLU A 129 -11.71 13.87 -10.91
N LEU A 130 -11.89 12.56 -10.72
CA LEU A 130 -12.93 12.02 -9.86
C LEU A 130 -12.64 12.28 -8.37
N GLN A 131 -11.36 12.24 -7.96
CA GLN A 131 -10.95 12.66 -6.62
C GLN A 131 -11.14 14.16 -6.39
N ASP A 132 -10.78 15.01 -7.36
CA ASP A 132 -10.95 16.47 -7.26
C ASP A 132 -12.42 16.85 -7.19
N ARG A 133 -13.27 16.20 -7.99
CA ARG A 133 -14.73 16.34 -7.85
C ARG A 133 -15.16 16.00 -6.44
N ASN A 134 -14.77 14.84 -5.90
CA ASN A 134 -15.14 14.43 -4.54
C ASN A 134 -14.56 15.35 -3.44
N LEU A 135 -13.39 15.96 -3.67
CA LEU A 135 -12.76 16.90 -2.75
C LEU A 135 -13.60 18.17 -2.57
N GLN A 136 -14.22 18.66 -3.64
CA GLN A 136 -15.10 19.83 -3.59
C GLN A 136 -16.29 19.62 -2.62
N TRP A 137 -16.76 18.39 -2.44
CA TRP A 137 -17.86 18.05 -1.50
C TRP A 137 -17.39 17.87 -0.05
N MET A 138 -16.10 17.61 0.15
CA MET A 138 -15.46 17.51 1.47
C MET A 138 -15.15 18.87 2.08
N ILE A 139 -15.01 19.91 1.26
CA ILE A 139 -14.87 21.28 1.74
C ILE A 139 -16.21 21.66 2.36
N SER A 140 -16.30 21.56 3.69
CA SER A 140 -17.40 22.16 4.43
C SER A 140 -17.51 23.64 4.04
N SER A 141 -18.72 24.13 3.79
CA SER A 141 -19.02 25.51 3.38
C SER A 141 -18.48 26.59 4.32
N LYS A 142 -17.99 26.21 5.50
CA LYS A 142 -17.11 27.03 6.33
C LYS A 142 -15.67 26.82 5.89
N LYS A 143 -15.20 27.62 4.93
CA LYS A 143 -13.77 27.92 4.82
C LYS A 143 -13.30 28.34 6.22
N CYS A 144 -12.25 27.71 6.74
CA CYS A 144 -11.64 28.15 7.98
C CYS A 144 -11.21 29.62 7.80
N THR A 145 -11.80 30.54 8.55
CA THR A 145 -11.55 31.98 8.46
C THR A 145 -10.13 32.37 8.87
N THR A 146 -9.33 31.42 9.35
CA THR A 146 -7.95 31.61 9.83
C THR A 146 -6.89 31.75 8.74
N PHE A 147 -7.21 31.59 7.45
CA PHE A 147 -6.22 31.70 6.36
C PHE A 147 -6.30 32.96 5.49
N ASN A 148 -7.12 33.96 5.86
CA ASN A 148 -7.16 35.24 5.13
C ASN A 148 -6.18 36.32 5.65
N ASN A 149 -5.42 36.07 6.71
CA ASN A 149 -4.52 37.06 7.31
C ASN A 149 -3.03 36.84 7.00
N ALA A 150 -2.69 36.37 5.80
CA ALA A 150 -1.30 36.24 5.34
C ALA A 150 -1.04 36.94 4.00
N LYS A 151 -1.66 38.10 3.80
CA LYS A 151 -1.24 39.08 2.80
C LYS A 151 -1.21 40.45 3.44
N ASN A 152 -0.06 40.80 4.02
CA ASN A 152 0.43 42.15 4.24
C ASN A 152 1.88 42.05 4.73
N VAL A 153 2.79 41.83 3.77
CA VAL A 153 4.14 42.43 3.71
C VAL A 153 4.43 42.66 2.23
#